data_AF-A0A1F6DAK3-F1
#
_entry.id   AF-A0A1F6DAK3-F1
#
_cell.length_a   1.000
_cell.length_b   1.000
_cell.length_c   1.000
_cell.angle_alpha   90.00
_cell.angle_beta   90.00
_cell.angle_gamma   90.00
#
_symmetry.space_group_name_H-M   'P 1'
#
loop_
_entity.id
_entity.type
_entity.pdbx_description
1 polymer ?
#
loop_
_entity_poly.entity_id
_entity_poly.type
_entity_poly.pdbx_seq_one_letter_code
_entity_poly.pdbx_strand_id
1 'polypeptide(L)'
;MEFRDELDELIRTLRSLRSSLARESGAQVYKAGILQGVKKLARRWFDKFEIELKPYCAQNVIAQYRVEFTALLDLSLSQGNRRASYLKHLDAIIRTFNKDVILNVHTTPQTGNVSHAVLDAILSEIADPDESAYMREAIECAKNGYMRAAVVLGWCAGIERIHKRVEKIGFTKFNVISAQMASATAGRYKKFSKVQNVTSTSDLRTVFDADVLWIIEGMGLVDINQHTRLRSCFEMRNNSAHPGDAPITPYNLMSFFSDLNEILFKNKNFVV
;
A
#
# COMPACT_ATOMS: atom_id res chain seq x y z
N MET A 1 25.61 -8.17 6.29
CA MET A 1 26.20 -7.15 5.40
C MET A 1 25.20 -6.02 5.34
N GLU A 2 25.61 -4.79 5.64
CA GLU A 2 24.68 -3.65 5.70
C GLU A 2 24.22 -3.33 4.26
N PHE A 3 22.96 -2.90 4.06
CA PHE A 3 22.42 -2.59 2.72
C PHE A 3 23.31 -1.60 1.92
N ARG A 4 24.00 -0.72 2.65
CA ARG A 4 24.97 0.24 2.11
C ARG A 4 26.19 -0.45 1.47
N ASP A 5 26.76 -1.44 2.15
CA ASP A 5 27.89 -2.22 1.63
C ASP A 5 27.52 -2.91 0.31
N GLU A 6 26.26 -3.34 0.20
CA GLU A 6 25.74 -3.98 -1.01
C GLU A 6 25.59 -3.04 -2.20
N LEU A 7 25.20 -1.79 -1.95
CA LEU A 7 25.14 -0.75 -2.99
C LEU A 7 26.55 -0.37 -3.46
N ASP A 8 27.50 -0.29 -2.54
CA ASP A 8 28.92 -0.07 -2.86
C ASP A 8 29.50 -1.24 -3.66
N GLU A 9 29.08 -2.47 -3.38
CA GLU A 9 29.47 -3.63 -4.17
C GLU A 9 28.79 -3.65 -5.55
N LEU A 10 27.54 -3.21 -5.63
CA LEU A 10 26.82 -3.10 -6.90
C LEU A 10 27.53 -2.11 -7.85
N ILE A 11 27.87 -0.91 -7.37
CA ILE A 11 28.54 0.10 -8.20
C ILE A 11 29.97 -0.33 -8.57
N ARG A 12 30.68 -1.04 -7.68
CA ARG A 12 31.97 -1.67 -8.01
C ARG A 12 31.83 -2.71 -9.11
N THR A 13 30.81 -3.56 -9.03
CA THR A 13 30.54 -4.59 -10.04
C THR A 13 30.19 -3.96 -11.40
N LEU A 14 29.34 -2.93 -11.41
CA LEU A 14 28.99 -2.15 -12.61
C LEU A 14 30.25 -1.58 -13.30
N ARG A 15 31.14 -0.93 -12.52
CA ARG A 15 32.39 -0.35 -13.04
C ARG A 15 33.36 -1.41 -13.55
N SER A 16 33.45 -2.55 -12.86
CA SER A 16 34.26 -3.69 -13.30
C SER A 16 33.76 -4.23 -14.63
N LEU A 17 32.46 -4.48 -14.75
CA LEU A 17 31.82 -4.98 -15.97
C LEU A 17 31.98 -4.02 -17.15
N ARG A 18 31.80 -2.72 -16.91
CA ARG A 18 32.04 -1.65 -17.88
C ARG A 18 33.50 -1.65 -18.37
N SER A 19 34.45 -1.83 -17.46
CA SER A 19 35.88 -1.92 -17.79
C SER A 19 36.23 -3.18 -18.58
N SER A 20 35.64 -4.33 -18.23
CA SER A 20 35.80 -5.58 -18.99
C SER A 20 35.25 -5.43 -20.41
N LEU A 21 34.05 -4.85 -20.55
CA LEU A 21 33.44 -4.58 -21.86
C LEU A 21 34.28 -3.64 -22.71
N ALA A 22 34.83 -2.57 -22.14
CA ALA A 22 35.67 -1.61 -22.87
C ALA A 22 36.95 -2.24 -23.43
N ARG A 23 37.48 -3.29 -22.78
CA ARG A 23 38.70 -4.01 -23.19
C ARG A 23 38.45 -5.07 -24.26
N GLU A 24 37.21 -5.45 -24.54
CA GLU A 24 36.90 -6.39 -25.61
C GLU A 24 37.18 -5.75 -26.97
N SER A 25 37.94 -6.40 -27.84
CA SER A 25 38.36 -5.86 -29.13
C SER A 25 37.24 -5.85 -30.19
N GLY A 26 36.22 -6.69 -30.03
CA GLY A 26 35.10 -6.81 -30.95
C GLY A 26 34.06 -5.69 -30.84
N ALA A 27 33.45 -5.32 -31.99
CA ALA A 27 32.32 -4.39 -32.02
C ALA A 27 31.04 -4.99 -31.39
N GLN A 28 30.95 -6.32 -31.34
CA GLN A 28 29.85 -7.09 -30.77
C GLN A 28 30.34 -7.94 -29.60
N VAL A 29 29.44 -8.23 -28.66
CA VAL A 29 29.74 -9.00 -27.45
C VAL A 29 29.24 -10.43 -27.61
N TYR A 30 30.18 -11.38 -27.59
CA TYR A 30 29.89 -12.83 -27.67
C TYR A 30 30.34 -13.59 -26.41
N LYS A 31 31.20 -12.98 -25.59
CA LYS A 31 31.81 -13.65 -24.44
C LYS A 31 30.74 -13.97 -23.38
N ALA A 32 30.44 -15.26 -23.23
CA ALA A 32 29.39 -15.75 -22.34
C ALA A 32 29.54 -15.24 -20.89
N GLY A 33 30.77 -15.14 -20.38
CA GLY A 33 31.02 -14.62 -19.02
C GLY A 33 30.55 -13.16 -18.83
N ILE A 34 30.71 -12.31 -19.84
CA ILE A 34 30.24 -10.92 -19.80
C ILE A 34 28.71 -10.89 -19.84
N LEU A 35 28.11 -11.65 -20.74
CA LEU A 35 26.64 -11.72 -20.88
C LEU A 35 25.99 -12.21 -19.59
N GLN A 36 26.52 -13.26 -18.99
CA GLN A 36 26.04 -13.76 -17.70
C GLN A 36 26.26 -12.75 -16.56
N GLY A 37 27.38 -12.02 -16.59
CA GLY A 37 27.65 -10.93 -15.64
C GLY A 37 26.59 -9.82 -15.71
N VAL A 38 26.30 -9.32 -16.93
CA VAL A 38 25.25 -8.32 -17.16
C VAL A 38 23.89 -8.84 -16.70
N LYS A 39 23.54 -10.07 -17.09
CA LYS A 39 22.26 -10.70 -16.76
C LYS A 39 22.07 -10.86 -15.24
N LYS A 40 23.09 -11.36 -14.54
CA LYS A 40 23.05 -11.54 -13.07
C LYS A 40 22.90 -10.20 -12.37
N LEU A 41 23.62 -9.18 -12.84
CA LEU A 41 23.58 -7.85 -12.26
C LEU A 41 22.21 -7.17 -12.48
N ALA A 42 21.66 -7.26 -13.68
CA ALA A 42 20.33 -6.72 -13.97
C ALA A 42 19.23 -7.45 -13.19
N ARG A 43 19.29 -8.79 -13.07
CA ARG A 43 18.35 -9.53 -12.20
C ARG A 43 18.45 -9.09 -10.75
N ARG A 44 19.66 -8.98 -10.20
CA ARG A 44 19.87 -8.52 -8.82
C ARG A 44 19.28 -7.12 -8.58
N TRP A 45 19.28 -6.24 -9.59
CA TRP A 45 18.58 -4.96 -9.50
C TRP A 45 17.08 -5.16 -9.28
N PHE A 46 16.40 -5.90 -10.16
CA PHE A 46 14.95 -6.11 -10.08
C PHE A 46 14.51 -6.90 -8.84
N ASP A 47 15.28 -7.93 -8.48
CA ASP A 47 14.94 -8.84 -7.38
C ASP A 47 15.14 -8.19 -5.99
N LYS A 48 15.99 -7.17 -5.90
CA LYS A 48 16.42 -6.60 -4.62
C LYS A 48 16.43 -5.08 -4.62
N PHE A 49 17.35 -4.48 -5.37
CA PHE A 49 17.66 -3.06 -5.22
C PHE A 49 16.50 -2.14 -5.63
N GLU A 50 15.70 -2.49 -6.63
CA GLU A 50 14.53 -1.71 -7.03
C GLU A 50 13.51 -1.61 -5.87
N ILE A 51 13.38 -2.66 -5.07
CA ILE A 51 12.45 -2.73 -3.94
C ILE A 51 13.05 -1.99 -2.75
N GLU A 52 14.29 -2.33 -2.38
CA GLU A 52 14.96 -1.80 -1.18
C GLU A 52 15.34 -0.32 -1.31
N LEU A 53 15.37 0.25 -2.51
CA LEU A 53 15.63 1.68 -2.73
C LEU A 53 14.38 2.57 -2.65
N LYS A 54 13.16 2.02 -2.73
CA LYS A 54 11.89 2.77 -2.60
C LYS A 54 11.81 3.68 -1.37
N PRO A 55 12.32 3.27 -0.18
CA PRO A 55 12.29 4.13 1.00
C PRO A 55 13.24 5.33 0.93
N TYR A 56 14.26 5.26 0.08
CA TYR A 56 15.37 6.23 0.04
C TYR A 56 15.31 7.13 -1.19
N CYS A 57 14.73 6.65 -2.29
CA CYS A 57 14.77 7.32 -3.59
C CYS A 57 13.36 7.63 -4.10
N ALA A 58 13.18 8.79 -4.73
CA ALA A 58 11.93 9.14 -5.37
C ALA A 58 11.60 8.19 -6.54
N GLN A 59 10.31 7.97 -6.80
CA GLN A 59 9.83 7.00 -7.80
C GLN A 59 10.38 7.25 -9.22
N ASN A 60 10.58 8.52 -9.59
CA ASN A 60 11.17 8.89 -10.89
C ASN A 60 12.64 8.45 -11.01
N VAL A 61 13.40 8.49 -9.91
CA VAL A 61 14.79 8.01 -9.87
C VAL A 61 14.81 6.50 -10.09
N ILE A 62 13.98 5.77 -9.35
CA ILE A 62 13.88 4.30 -9.48
C ILE A 62 13.45 3.91 -10.90
N ALA A 63 12.46 4.61 -11.47
CA ALA A 63 11.99 4.39 -12.84
C ALA A 63 13.09 4.63 -13.88
N GLN A 64 13.95 5.64 -13.69
CA GLN A 64 15.10 5.89 -14.56
C GLN A 64 16.06 4.69 -14.57
N TYR A 65 16.46 4.21 -13.39
CA TYR A 65 17.35 3.04 -13.31
C TYR A 65 16.69 1.77 -13.86
N ARG A 66 15.39 1.58 -13.62
CA ARG A 66 14.61 0.48 -14.19
C ARG A 66 14.77 0.42 -15.72
N VAL A 67 14.63 1.55 -16.42
CA VAL A 67 14.80 1.63 -17.88
C VAL A 67 16.19 1.16 -18.31
N GLU A 68 17.24 1.65 -17.65
CA GLU A 68 18.63 1.29 -17.98
C GLU A 68 18.93 -0.19 -17.70
N PHE A 69 18.45 -0.73 -16.57
CA PHE A 69 18.63 -2.14 -16.22
C PHE A 69 17.79 -3.08 -17.10
N THR A 70 16.60 -2.67 -17.55
CA THR A 70 15.80 -3.42 -18.52
C THR A 70 16.55 -3.51 -19.85
N ALA A 71 17.11 -2.40 -20.33
CA ALA A 71 17.90 -2.40 -21.56
C ALA A 71 19.14 -3.30 -21.45
N LEU A 72 19.85 -3.27 -20.32
CA LEU A 72 20.98 -4.17 -20.07
C LEU A 72 20.56 -5.65 -20.03
N LEU A 73 19.43 -5.95 -19.38
CA LEU A 73 18.90 -7.31 -19.34
C LEU A 73 18.56 -7.80 -20.75
N ASP A 74 17.81 -7.01 -21.52
CA ASP A 74 17.39 -7.34 -22.88
C ASP A 74 18.60 -7.59 -23.79
N LEU A 75 19.58 -6.69 -23.77
CA LEU A 75 20.83 -6.86 -24.52
C LEU A 75 21.52 -8.20 -24.16
N SER A 76 21.49 -8.61 -22.89
CA SER A 76 22.14 -9.84 -22.41
C SER A 76 21.39 -11.14 -22.76
N LEU A 77 20.13 -11.06 -23.21
CA LEU A 77 19.35 -12.25 -23.57
C LEU A 77 19.76 -12.83 -24.92
N SER A 78 20.29 -12.01 -25.83
CA SER A 78 20.77 -12.43 -27.14
C SER A 78 22.26 -12.10 -27.35
N GLN A 79 22.97 -12.99 -28.04
CA GLN A 79 24.38 -12.78 -28.37
C GLN A 79 24.54 -11.83 -29.57
N GLY A 80 25.75 -11.27 -29.75
CA GLY A 80 26.07 -10.45 -30.93
C GLY A 80 25.55 -9.01 -30.88
N ASN A 81 25.04 -8.57 -29.73
CA ASN A 81 24.67 -7.18 -29.51
C ASN A 81 25.90 -6.26 -29.50
N ARG A 82 25.70 -5.00 -29.94
CA ARG A 82 26.79 -4.02 -30.07
C ARG A 82 27.35 -3.66 -28.69
N ARG A 83 28.68 -3.71 -28.55
CA ARG A 83 29.43 -3.30 -27.36
C ARG A 83 29.08 -1.87 -26.93
N ALA A 84 28.91 -0.98 -27.90
CA ALA A 84 28.55 0.42 -27.65
C ALA A 84 27.20 0.58 -26.94
N SER A 85 26.23 -0.29 -27.20
CA SER A 85 24.91 -0.25 -26.54
C SER A 85 25.03 -0.59 -25.05
N TYR A 86 25.81 -1.62 -24.70
CA TYR A 86 26.07 -1.95 -23.29
C TYR A 86 26.77 -0.80 -22.57
N LEU A 87 27.83 -0.25 -23.18
CA LEU A 87 28.59 0.86 -22.58
C LEU A 87 27.72 2.10 -22.36
N LYS A 88 26.81 2.42 -23.29
CA LYS A 88 25.86 3.53 -23.15
C LYS A 88 25.03 3.40 -21.87
N HIS A 89 24.39 2.25 -21.65
CA HIS A 89 23.53 2.03 -20.48
C HIS A 89 24.32 1.92 -19.18
N LEU A 90 25.48 1.25 -19.20
CA LEU A 90 26.38 1.21 -18.04
C LEU A 90 26.88 2.61 -17.65
N ASP A 91 27.27 3.43 -18.62
CA ASP A 91 27.74 4.80 -18.36
C ASP A 91 26.62 5.69 -17.84
N ALA A 92 25.38 5.52 -18.34
CA ALA A 92 24.21 6.23 -17.83
C ALA A 92 23.96 5.93 -16.35
N ILE A 93 24.00 4.64 -15.96
CA ILE A 93 23.84 4.22 -14.56
C ILE A 93 25.00 4.75 -13.71
N ILE A 94 26.24 4.45 -14.08
CA ILE A 94 27.44 4.73 -13.26
C ILE A 94 27.62 6.23 -13.01
N ARG A 95 27.29 7.08 -14.00
CA ARG A 95 27.52 8.53 -13.93
C ARG A 95 26.74 9.20 -12.81
N THR A 96 25.50 8.78 -12.56
CA THR A 96 24.64 9.45 -11.58
C THR A 96 24.36 8.63 -10.32
N PHE A 97 24.75 7.35 -10.29
CA PHE A 97 24.51 6.43 -9.16
C PHE A 97 24.89 6.99 -7.79
N ASN A 98 26.07 7.59 -7.67
CA ASN A 98 26.52 8.12 -6.37
C ASN A 98 25.65 9.29 -5.89
N LYS A 99 25.20 10.14 -6.82
CA LYS A 99 24.39 11.31 -6.50
C LYS A 99 22.92 10.94 -6.24
N ASP A 100 22.37 10.07 -7.08
CA ASP A 100 20.93 9.79 -7.06
C ASP A 100 20.57 8.64 -6.11
N VAL A 101 21.51 7.76 -5.78
CA VAL A 101 21.28 6.55 -4.97
C VAL A 101 22.07 6.62 -3.67
N ILE A 102 23.40 6.64 -3.75
CA ILE A 102 24.27 6.56 -2.56
C ILE A 102 24.00 7.74 -1.61
N LEU A 103 24.03 8.97 -2.12
CA LEU A 103 23.76 10.16 -1.31
C LEU A 103 22.41 10.07 -0.61
N ASN A 104 21.36 9.68 -1.33
CA ASN A 104 20.00 9.57 -0.78
C ASN A 104 19.89 8.51 0.32
N VAL A 105 20.59 7.38 0.19
CA VAL A 105 20.63 6.33 1.24
C VAL A 105 21.42 6.79 2.48
N HIS A 106 22.36 7.72 2.33
CA HIS A 106 23.11 8.30 3.45
C HIS A 106 22.37 9.45 4.15
N THR A 107 21.65 10.29 3.39
CA THR A 107 21.01 11.50 3.91
C THR A 107 19.56 11.28 4.35
N THR A 108 18.90 10.24 3.84
CA THR A 108 17.53 9.90 4.24
C THR A 108 17.58 9.07 5.53
N PRO A 109 16.98 9.54 6.64
CA PRO A 109 16.89 8.74 7.86
C PRO A 109 16.16 7.43 7.59
N GLN A 110 16.60 6.32 8.22
CA GLN A 110 15.96 5.01 8.11
C GLN A 110 14.56 5.01 8.73
N THR A 111 13.57 5.63 8.09
CA THR A 111 12.18 5.65 8.56
C THR A 111 11.26 4.73 7.75
N GLY A 112 11.75 4.01 6.73
CA GLY A 112 10.88 3.51 5.67
C GLY A 112 10.64 2.01 5.49
N ASN A 113 11.14 1.11 6.35
CA ASN A 113 10.91 -0.34 6.17
C ASN A 113 10.01 -1.02 7.20
N VAL A 114 9.85 -0.46 8.40
CA VAL A 114 8.99 -1.10 9.42
C VAL A 114 7.51 -0.97 9.06
N SER A 115 7.08 0.13 8.44
CA SER A 115 5.67 0.35 8.14
C SER A 115 5.15 -0.55 7.01
N HIS A 116 5.95 -0.84 5.98
CA HIS A 116 5.53 -1.70 4.87
C HIS A 116 5.40 -3.16 5.28
N ALA A 117 6.38 -3.72 6.00
CA ALA A 117 6.31 -5.13 6.43
C ALA A 117 5.16 -5.39 7.41
N VAL A 118 4.88 -4.45 8.33
CA VAL A 118 3.75 -4.57 9.27
C VAL A 118 2.43 -4.35 8.56
N LEU A 119 2.35 -3.40 7.63
CA LEU A 119 1.17 -3.21 6.79
C LEU A 119 0.91 -4.47 5.95
N ASP A 120 1.93 -5.04 5.31
CA ASP A 120 1.80 -6.27 4.53
C ASP A 120 1.32 -7.44 5.38
N ALA A 121 1.78 -7.56 6.63
CA ALA A 121 1.28 -8.56 7.57
C ALA A 121 -0.22 -8.38 7.87
N ILE A 122 -0.64 -7.15 8.20
CA ILE A 122 -2.05 -6.83 8.46
C ILE A 122 -2.90 -7.10 7.20
N LEU A 123 -2.47 -6.67 6.03
CA LEU A 123 -3.20 -6.87 4.77
C LEU A 123 -3.25 -8.35 4.37
N SER A 124 -2.23 -9.15 4.72
CA SER A 124 -2.23 -10.59 4.46
C SER A 124 -3.19 -11.35 5.36
N GLU A 125 -3.39 -10.90 6.61
CA GLU A 125 -4.41 -11.47 7.51
C GLU A 125 -5.83 -11.17 7.04
N ILE A 126 -6.02 -10.05 6.35
CA ILE A 126 -7.31 -9.62 5.80
C ILE A 126 -7.61 -10.32 4.47
N ALA A 127 -6.61 -10.83 3.75
CA ALA A 127 -6.73 -11.40 2.40
C ALA A 127 -7.43 -12.79 2.36
N ASP A 128 -8.60 -12.92 2.98
CA ASP A 128 -9.50 -14.04 2.81
C ASP A 128 -10.16 -13.95 1.42
N PRO A 129 -10.17 -15.02 0.60
CA PRO A 129 -10.83 -15.03 -0.70
C PRO A 129 -12.33 -14.68 -0.67
N ASP A 130 -13.01 -14.82 0.47
CA ASP A 130 -14.42 -14.44 0.66
C ASP A 130 -14.62 -12.95 1.01
N GLU A 131 -13.54 -12.18 1.12
CA GLU A 131 -13.61 -10.75 1.39
C GLU A 131 -14.15 -9.94 0.19
N SER A 132 -14.73 -8.78 0.51
CA SER A 132 -15.29 -7.87 -0.49
C SER A 132 -14.30 -7.51 -1.60
N ALA A 133 -14.82 -7.30 -2.82
CA ALA A 133 -14.02 -6.77 -3.92
C ALA A 133 -13.34 -5.43 -3.53
N TYR A 134 -14.02 -4.59 -2.74
CA TYR A 134 -13.48 -3.34 -2.22
C TYR A 134 -12.21 -3.53 -1.39
N MET A 135 -12.14 -4.57 -0.55
CA MET A 135 -10.94 -4.80 0.26
C MET A 135 -9.75 -5.20 -0.62
N ARG A 136 -9.97 -6.08 -1.61
CA ARG A 136 -8.93 -6.47 -2.55
C ARG A 136 -8.38 -5.26 -3.31
N GLU A 137 -9.26 -4.38 -3.79
CA GLU A 137 -8.86 -3.13 -4.44
C GLU A 137 -8.12 -2.18 -3.47
N ALA A 138 -8.55 -2.12 -2.21
CA ALA A 138 -7.89 -1.32 -1.17
C ALA A 138 -6.45 -1.78 -0.91
N ILE A 139 -6.24 -3.10 -0.80
CA ILE A 139 -4.92 -3.72 -0.63
C ILE A 139 -4.03 -3.41 -1.83
N GLU A 140 -4.54 -3.57 -3.06
CA GLU A 140 -3.76 -3.28 -4.26
C GLU A 140 -3.41 -1.78 -4.37
N CYS A 141 -4.33 -0.89 -3.99
CA CYS A 141 -4.03 0.54 -3.89
C CYS A 141 -2.92 0.81 -2.87
N ALA A 142 -2.95 0.16 -1.70
CA ALA A 142 -1.93 0.31 -0.68
C ALA A 142 -0.54 -0.14 -1.18
N LYS A 143 -0.46 -1.32 -1.81
CA LYS A 143 0.79 -1.88 -2.37
C LYS A 143 1.40 -1.00 -3.46
N ASN A 144 0.57 -0.30 -4.23
CA ASN A 144 1.01 0.61 -5.29
C ASN A 144 1.25 2.05 -4.81
N GLY A 145 1.15 2.32 -3.50
CA GLY A 145 1.39 3.65 -2.92
C GLY A 145 0.23 4.63 -3.05
N TYR A 146 -0.94 4.19 -3.52
CA TYR A 146 -2.16 5.00 -3.63
C TYR A 146 -2.90 5.05 -2.29
N MET A 147 -2.28 5.66 -1.27
CA MET A 147 -2.74 5.59 0.13
C MET A 147 -4.15 6.17 0.34
N ARG A 148 -4.49 7.30 -0.28
CA ARG A 148 -5.85 7.88 -0.20
C ARG A 148 -6.90 6.94 -0.77
N ALA A 149 -6.63 6.34 -1.93
CA ALA A 149 -7.53 5.37 -2.55
C ALA A 149 -7.68 4.12 -1.68
N ALA A 150 -6.59 3.63 -1.08
CA ALA A 150 -6.62 2.52 -0.15
C ALA A 150 -7.51 2.78 1.06
N VAL A 151 -7.45 3.98 1.67
CA VAL A 151 -8.34 4.37 2.77
C VAL A 151 -9.80 4.38 2.31
N VAL A 152 -10.10 5.00 1.16
CA VAL A 152 -11.48 5.10 0.65
C VAL A 152 -12.07 3.72 0.40
N LEU A 153 -11.35 2.84 -0.29
CA LEU A 153 -11.79 1.49 -0.61
C LEU A 153 -11.84 0.59 0.63
N GLY A 154 -10.90 0.73 1.56
CA GLY A 154 -10.91 -0.02 2.81
C GLY A 154 -12.13 0.34 3.68
N TRP A 155 -12.55 1.61 3.68
CA TRP A 155 -13.78 2.01 4.34
C TRP A 155 -15.02 1.46 3.62
N CYS A 156 -15.04 1.43 2.28
CA CYS A 156 -16.10 0.78 1.51
C CYS A 156 -16.27 -0.69 1.90
N ALA A 157 -15.16 -1.42 2.09
CA ALA A 157 -15.20 -2.79 2.58
C ALA A 157 -15.74 -2.89 4.02
N GLY A 158 -15.30 -1.99 4.91
CA GLY A 158 -15.76 -1.94 6.30
C GLY A 158 -17.26 -1.67 6.43
N ILE A 159 -17.77 -0.66 5.71
CA ILE A 159 -19.19 -0.33 5.74
C ILE A 159 -20.05 -1.41 5.06
N GLU A 160 -19.55 -2.08 4.01
CA GLU A 160 -20.24 -3.24 3.43
C GLU A 160 -20.40 -4.37 4.43
N ARG A 161 -19.35 -4.69 5.20
CA ARG A 161 -19.39 -5.69 6.29
C ARG A 161 -20.44 -5.32 7.34
N ILE A 162 -20.50 -4.04 7.73
CA ILE A 162 -21.53 -3.53 8.65
C ILE A 162 -22.93 -3.69 8.05
N HIS A 163 -23.13 -3.29 6.79
CA HIS A 163 -24.43 -3.38 6.12
C HIS A 163 -24.93 -4.84 6.02
N LYS A 164 -24.07 -5.76 5.58
CA LYS A 164 -24.36 -7.20 5.55
C LYS A 164 -24.77 -7.72 6.93
N ARG A 165 -24.10 -7.25 7.99
CA ARG A 165 -24.44 -7.65 9.35
C ARG A 165 -25.79 -7.09 9.79
N VAL A 166 -26.09 -5.82 9.50
CA VAL A 166 -27.38 -5.20 9.79
C VAL A 166 -28.52 -5.92 9.05
N GLU A 167 -28.32 -6.24 7.77
CA GLU A 167 -29.26 -7.03 6.97
C GLU A 167 -29.53 -8.40 7.60
N LYS A 168 -28.47 -9.13 7.99
CA LYS A 168 -28.59 -10.44 8.66
C LYS A 168 -29.30 -10.37 10.01
N ILE A 169 -29.13 -9.29 10.76
CA ILE A 169 -29.84 -9.06 12.03
C ILE A 169 -31.31 -8.65 11.80
N GLY A 170 -31.58 -7.96 10.69
CA GLY A 170 -32.87 -7.45 10.29
C GLY A 170 -33.03 -5.95 10.54
N PHE A 171 -33.57 -5.23 9.55
CA PHE A 171 -33.73 -3.78 9.59
C PHE A 171 -34.69 -3.28 10.68
N THR A 172 -35.65 -4.12 11.10
CA THR A 172 -36.55 -3.78 12.22
C THR A 172 -35.78 -3.46 13.49
N LYS A 173 -34.75 -4.25 13.82
CA LYS A 173 -33.93 -4.00 15.03
C LYS A 173 -33.15 -2.70 14.88
N PHE A 174 -32.59 -2.43 13.70
CA PHE A 174 -31.88 -1.18 13.40
C PHE A 174 -32.80 0.04 13.60
N ASN A 175 -34.00 0.01 13.04
CA ASN A 175 -34.98 1.09 13.17
C ASN A 175 -35.42 1.30 14.62
N VAL A 176 -35.75 0.21 15.34
CA VAL A 176 -36.15 0.28 16.76
C VAL A 176 -35.06 0.90 17.62
N ILE A 177 -33.79 0.48 17.44
CA ILE A 177 -32.67 1.03 18.21
C ILE A 177 -32.47 2.51 17.89
N SER A 178 -32.57 2.92 16.62
CA SER A 178 -32.47 4.34 16.24
C SER A 178 -33.55 5.19 16.92
N ALA A 179 -34.79 4.69 17.02
CA ALA A 179 -35.90 5.37 17.70
C ALA A 179 -35.68 5.45 19.22
N GLN A 180 -35.22 4.35 19.83
CA GLN A 180 -34.87 4.33 21.26
C GLN A 180 -33.77 5.33 21.58
N MET A 181 -32.70 5.35 20.78
CA MET A 181 -31.60 6.32 20.93
C MET A 181 -32.08 7.76 20.78
N ALA A 182 -32.94 8.04 19.79
CA ALA A 182 -33.50 9.37 19.57
C ALA A 182 -34.39 9.87 20.71
N SER A 183 -34.99 8.94 21.49
CA SER A 183 -35.80 9.27 22.67
C SER A 183 -34.99 9.49 23.95
N ALA A 184 -33.68 9.22 23.93
CA ALA A 184 -32.83 9.31 25.12
C ALA A 184 -32.66 10.78 25.57
N THR A 185 -33.06 11.09 26.80
CA THR A 185 -32.94 12.45 27.38
C THR A 185 -31.64 12.67 28.16
N ALA A 186 -30.91 11.60 28.44
CA ALA A 186 -29.65 11.60 29.20
C ALA A 186 -28.66 10.55 28.65
N GLY A 187 -27.39 10.68 29.05
CA GLY A 187 -26.33 9.73 28.69
C GLY A 187 -25.77 9.89 27.27
N ARG A 188 -25.07 8.85 26.81
CA ARG A 188 -24.28 8.80 25.56
C ARG A 188 -25.08 9.16 24.31
N TYR A 189 -26.33 8.74 24.23
CA TYR A 189 -27.19 8.91 23.05
C TYR A 189 -28.04 10.18 23.07
N LYS A 190 -27.95 11.03 24.10
CA LYS A 190 -28.74 12.28 24.20
C LYS A 190 -28.61 13.21 22.98
N LYS A 191 -27.47 13.16 22.29
CA LYS A 191 -27.21 13.99 21.11
C LYS A 191 -27.68 13.36 19.79
N PHE A 192 -28.09 12.09 19.83
CA PHE A 192 -28.62 11.40 18.68
C PHE A 192 -30.12 11.70 18.58
N SER A 193 -30.59 12.15 17.41
CA SER A 193 -31.98 12.61 17.21
C SER A 193 -32.63 12.02 15.96
N LYS A 194 -31.95 11.11 15.25
CA LYS A 194 -32.34 10.66 13.93
C LYS A 194 -33.01 9.29 13.98
N VAL A 195 -34.33 9.26 13.81
CA VAL A 195 -35.09 8.01 13.64
C VAL A 195 -34.92 7.51 12.22
N GLN A 196 -34.58 6.23 12.05
CA GLN A 196 -34.41 5.58 10.76
C GLN A 196 -35.63 4.73 10.40
N ASN A 197 -35.90 4.60 9.10
CA ASN A 197 -36.93 3.72 8.56
C ASN A 197 -36.38 2.96 7.34
N VAL A 198 -35.40 2.10 7.61
CA VAL A 198 -34.76 1.25 6.60
C VAL A 198 -35.63 0.01 6.35
N THR A 199 -35.96 -0.28 5.09
CA THR A 199 -36.72 -1.48 4.71
C THR A 199 -35.93 -2.41 3.79
N SER A 200 -34.84 -1.92 3.21
CA SER A 200 -33.97 -2.65 2.31
C SER A 200 -32.51 -2.25 2.47
N THR A 201 -31.60 -3.06 1.92
CA THR A 201 -30.17 -2.73 1.84
C THR A 201 -29.92 -1.46 1.02
N SER A 202 -30.77 -1.18 0.03
CA SER A 202 -30.71 0.07 -0.74
C SER A 202 -31.01 1.28 0.14
N ASP A 203 -32.03 1.19 1.00
CA ASP A 203 -32.34 2.27 1.95
C ASP A 203 -31.20 2.48 2.94
N LEU A 204 -30.63 1.39 3.46
CA LEU A 204 -29.54 1.45 4.44
C LEU A 204 -28.32 2.22 3.88
N ARG A 205 -28.02 2.03 2.59
CA ARG A 205 -26.92 2.73 1.90
C ARG A 205 -27.14 4.24 1.74
N THR A 206 -28.36 4.74 1.95
CA THR A 206 -28.65 6.19 1.96
C THR A 206 -28.46 6.82 3.34
N VAL A 207 -28.37 6.01 4.39
CA VAL A 207 -28.11 6.48 5.76
C VAL A 207 -26.64 6.89 5.86
N PHE A 208 -26.36 8.05 6.47
CA PHE A 208 -24.99 8.49 6.67
C PHE A 208 -24.22 7.51 7.55
N ASP A 209 -23.01 7.12 7.14
CA ASP A 209 -22.14 6.21 7.90
C ASP A 209 -21.95 6.65 9.36
N ALA A 210 -21.88 7.96 9.60
CA ALA A 210 -21.85 8.54 10.93
C ALA A 210 -23.02 8.06 11.82
N ASP A 211 -24.23 8.01 11.27
CA ASP A 211 -25.44 7.56 11.96
C ASP A 211 -25.46 6.03 12.05
N VAL A 212 -25.00 5.32 11.02
CA VAL A 212 -24.83 3.86 11.06
C VAL A 212 -23.93 3.44 12.22
N LEU A 213 -22.78 4.10 12.40
CA LEU A 213 -21.85 3.84 13.51
C LEU A 213 -22.50 4.03 14.89
N TRP A 214 -23.34 5.05 15.03
CA TRP A 214 -24.10 5.27 16.27
C TRP A 214 -25.08 4.14 16.53
N ILE A 215 -25.81 3.72 15.51
CA ILE A 215 -26.87 2.72 15.68
C ILE A 215 -26.25 1.34 15.95
N ILE A 216 -25.13 0.97 15.33
CA ILE A 216 -24.46 -0.31 15.65
C ILE A 216 -23.84 -0.33 17.05
N GLU A 217 -23.42 0.82 17.60
CA GLU A 217 -23.06 0.98 19.02
C GLU A 217 -24.29 0.73 19.90
N GLY A 218 -25.42 1.37 19.58
CA GLY A 218 -26.69 1.17 20.28
C GLY A 218 -27.22 -0.27 20.19
N MET A 219 -26.95 -0.98 19.09
CA MET A 219 -27.27 -2.40 18.91
C MET A 219 -26.35 -3.32 19.72
N GLY A 220 -25.27 -2.80 20.30
CA GLY A 220 -24.25 -3.54 21.05
C GLY A 220 -23.29 -4.35 20.17
N LEU A 221 -23.18 -4.02 18.87
CA LEU A 221 -22.22 -4.71 17.98
C LEU A 221 -20.79 -4.24 18.21
N VAL A 222 -20.64 -2.98 18.62
CA VAL A 222 -19.39 -2.35 19.02
C VAL A 222 -19.57 -1.61 20.33
N ASP A 223 -18.50 -1.46 21.10
CA ASP A 223 -18.47 -0.58 22.26
C ASP A 223 -18.11 0.89 21.91
N ILE A 224 -18.10 1.76 22.92
CA ILE A 224 -17.84 3.20 22.76
C ILE A 224 -16.42 3.48 22.22
N ASN A 225 -15.43 2.68 22.62
CA ASN A 225 -14.05 2.85 22.18
C ASN A 225 -13.88 2.39 20.73
N GLN A 226 -14.51 1.26 20.39
CA GLN A 226 -14.58 0.75 19.02
C GLN A 226 -15.31 1.73 18.10
N HIS A 227 -16.44 2.30 18.53
CA HIS A 227 -17.12 3.37 17.78
C HIS A 227 -16.19 4.56 17.55
N THR A 228 -15.47 5.02 18.57
CA THR A 228 -14.56 6.17 18.45
C THR A 228 -13.44 5.90 17.43
N ARG A 229 -12.88 4.70 17.43
CA ARG A 229 -11.87 4.25 16.47
C ARG A 229 -12.42 4.14 15.05
N LEU A 230 -13.59 3.54 14.86
CA LEU A 230 -14.27 3.50 13.56
C LEU A 230 -14.65 4.89 13.08
N ARG A 231 -15.01 5.81 13.98
CA ARG A 231 -15.27 7.21 13.62
C ARG A 231 -14.01 7.89 13.10
N SER A 232 -12.86 7.65 13.72
CA SER A 232 -11.56 8.13 13.21
C SER A 232 -11.28 7.59 11.80
N CYS A 233 -11.57 6.31 11.56
CA CYS A 233 -11.45 5.69 10.23
C CYS A 233 -12.36 6.37 9.20
N PHE A 234 -13.63 6.62 9.55
CA PHE A 234 -14.57 7.35 8.71
C PHE A 234 -14.08 8.76 8.37
N GLU A 235 -13.58 9.52 9.35
CA GLU A 235 -13.04 10.86 9.10
C GLU A 235 -11.79 10.80 8.22
N MET A 236 -10.93 9.79 8.39
CA MET A 236 -9.78 9.58 7.50
C MET A 236 -10.21 9.31 6.06
N ARG A 237 -11.29 8.55 5.86
CA ARG A 237 -11.91 8.36 4.53
C ARG A 237 -12.41 9.68 3.96
N ASN A 238 -13.09 10.50 4.75
CA ASN A 238 -13.57 11.81 4.28
C ASN A 238 -12.40 12.71 3.86
N ASN A 239 -11.35 12.78 4.68
CA ASN A 239 -10.13 13.52 4.36
C ASN A 239 -9.43 12.99 3.09
N SER A 240 -9.53 11.69 2.82
CA SER A 240 -8.92 11.06 1.63
C SER A 240 -9.75 11.24 0.36
N ALA A 241 -11.06 11.44 0.48
CA ALA A 241 -12.00 11.58 -0.64
C ALA A 241 -12.16 13.03 -1.12
N HIS A 242 -11.75 14.02 -0.32
CA HIS A 242 -11.83 15.44 -0.65
C HIS A 242 -10.45 16.05 -0.88
N PRO A 243 -10.31 17.04 -1.79
CA PRO A 243 -9.06 17.77 -1.94
C PRO A 243 -8.64 18.42 -0.62
N GLY A 244 -7.37 18.28 -0.26
CA GLY A 244 -6.80 18.85 0.94
C GLY A 244 -5.31 18.57 1.07
N ASP A 245 -4.64 19.35 1.91
CA ASP A 245 -3.17 19.32 2.05
C ASP A 245 -2.68 18.33 3.11
N ALA A 246 -3.59 17.77 3.92
CA ALA A 246 -3.24 16.76 4.91
C ALA A 246 -2.73 15.47 4.22
N PRO A 247 -1.46 15.06 4.44
CA PRO A 247 -0.93 13.84 3.85
C PRO A 247 -1.48 12.61 4.58
N ILE A 248 -1.70 11.54 3.82
CA ILE A 248 -1.88 10.19 4.39
C ILE A 248 -0.52 9.52 4.36
N THR A 249 -0.02 9.15 5.54
CA THR A 249 1.26 8.45 5.69
C THR A 249 1.03 6.93 5.84
N PRO A 250 2.08 6.09 5.67
CA PRO A 250 1.98 4.66 5.96
C PRO A 250 1.49 4.35 7.39
N TYR A 251 1.83 5.19 8.38
CA TYR A 251 1.37 5.00 9.75
C TYR A 251 -0.14 5.23 9.90
N ASN A 252 -0.69 6.22 9.17
CA ASN A 252 -2.13 6.43 9.14
C ASN A 252 -2.83 5.22 8.52
N LEU A 253 -2.30 4.71 7.41
CA LEU A 253 -2.83 3.56 6.71
C LEU A 253 -2.80 2.28 7.58
N MET A 254 -1.69 2.06 8.28
CA MET A 254 -1.52 0.95 9.21
C MET A 254 -2.51 1.01 10.37
N SER A 255 -2.66 2.18 10.99
CA SER A 255 -3.66 2.39 12.05
C SER A 255 -5.08 2.14 11.54
N PHE A 256 -5.38 2.62 10.33
CA PHE A 256 -6.68 2.47 9.70
C PHE A 256 -7.04 1.00 9.44
N PHE A 257 -6.19 0.25 8.75
CA PHE A 257 -6.45 -1.16 8.46
C PHE A 257 -6.42 -2.04 9.71
N SER A 258 -5.58 -1.72 10.69
CA SER A 258 -5.57 -2.41 11.99
C SER A 258 -6.92 -2.28 12.70
N ASP A 259 -7.47 -1.07 12.77
CA ASP A 259 -8.77 -0.81 13.39
C ASP A 259 -9.90 -1.56 12.65
N LEU A 260 -9.93 -1.50 11.32
CA LEU A 260 -10.95 -2.23 10.56
C LEU A 260 -10.83 -3.75 10.74
N ASN A 261 -9.61 -4.30 10.73
CA ASN A 261 -9.37 -5.73 10.90
C ASN A 261 -9.86 -6.22 12.26
N GLU A 262 -9.42 -5.58 13.34
CA GLU A 262 -9.73 -6.02 14.70
C GLU A 262 -11.20 -5.76 15.08
N ILE A 263 -11.78 -4.63 14.64
CA ILE A 263 -13.12 -4.22 15.08
C ILE A 263 -14.22 -4.80 14.18
N LEU A 264 -13.96 -5.02 12.89
CA LEU A 264 -14.98 -5.48 11.93
C LEU A 264 -14.68 -6.87 11.39
N PHE A 265 -13.51 -7.10 10.80
CA PHE A 265 -13.27 -8.32 10.01
C PHE A 265 -13.03 -9.57 10.88
N LYS A 266 -12.26 -9.46 11.97
CA LYS A 266 -12.06 -10.53 12.96
C LYS A 266 -13.15 -10.61 14.02
N ASN A 267 -13.97 -9.56 14.14
CA ASN A 267 -14.95 -9.46 15.21
C ASN A 267 -16.13 -10.40 14.94
N LYS A 268 -16.37 -11.34 15.88
CA LYS A 268 -17.45 -12.33 15.82
C LYS A 268 -18.85 -11.69 15.70
N ASN A 269 -19.02 -10.46 16.17
CA ASN A 269 -20.27 -9.71 16.05
C ASN A 269 -20.60 -9.33 14.60
N PHE A 270 -19.65 -9.42 13.67
CA PHE A 270 -19.78 -9.06 12.25
C PHE A 270 -19.61 -10.25 11.30
N VAL A 271 -19.68 -11.48 11.80
CA VAL A 271 -19.66 -12.68 10.96
C VAL A 271 -20.93 -12.72 10.09
N VAL A 272 -20.71 -12.61 8.77
CA VAL A 272 -21.75 -12.63 7.73
C VAL A 272 -22.14 -14.07 7.41
#